data_AF-A0AAD4FTP8-F1
#
_entry.id   AF-A0AAD4FTP8-F1
#
_cell.length_a   1.000
_cell.length_b   1.000
_cell.length_c   1.000
_cell.angle_alpha   90.00
_cell.angle_beta   90.00
_cell.angle_gamma   90.00
#
_symmetry.space_group_name_H-M   'P 1'
#
loop_
_entity.id
_entity.type
_entity.pdbx_description
1 polymer ?
#
loop_
_entity_poly.entity_id
_entity_poly.type
_entity_poly.pdbx_seq_one_letter_code
_entity_poly.pdbx_strand_id
1 'polypeptide(L)'
;MHKNLKFTQTFTKMNKNDNKVYVISGYAHCAATHNGKYKLGNKHSIGLLTTDENYQNNIKQLKSFIKNLGWEAITFCMVEQVDDINTLSNDTLISSFIRAKENGQSLVVNDLPITVH
;
A
#
# COMPACT_ATOMS: atom_id res chain seq x y z
N MET A 1 28.54 -33.62 19.01
CA MET A 1 27.91 -33.27 17.71
C MET A 1 27.25 -31.91 17.85
N HIS A 2 27.86 -30.84 17.35
CA HIS A 2 27.22 -29.52 17.26
C HIS A 2 27.18 -29.16 15.77
N LYS A 3 25.99 -29.23 15.18
CA LYS A 3 25.76 -28.75 13.80
C LYS A 3 25.58 -27.25 13.86
N ASN A 4 26.60 -26.51 13.43
CA ASN A 4 26.48 -25.08 13.16
C ASN A 4 25.49 -24.87 12.00
N LEU A 5 24.33 -24.27 12.30
CA LEU A 5 23.40 -23.78 11.30
C LEU A 5 24.03 -22.54 10.64
N LYS A 6 24.54 -22.68 9.42
CA LYS A 6 24.91 -21.52 8.60
C LYS A 6 23.63 -20.90 8.05
N PHE A 7 23.27 -19.73 8.56
CA PHE A 7 22.29 -18.86 7.92
C PHE A 7 22.93 -18.23 6.68
N THR A 8 22.78 -18.88 5.53
CA THR A 8 23.06 -18.26 4.24
C THR A 8 21.91 -17.31 3.90
N GLN A 9 22.15 -16.00 3.99
CA GLN A 9 21.28 -15.02 3.34
C GLN A 9 21.45 -15.15 1.83
N THR A 10 20.49 -15.78 1.19
CA THR A 10 20.40 -15.80 -0.27
C THR A 10 19.90 -14.44 -0.72
N PHE A 11 20.80 -13.55 -1.13
CA PHE A 11 20.40 -12.35 -1.88
C PHE A 11 19.98 -12.82 -3.28
N THR A 12 18.69 -13.12 -3.44
CA THR A 12 18.10 -13.33 -4.76
C THR A 12 18.32 -12.07 -5.56
N LYS A 13 19.09 -12.21 -6.65
CA LYS A 13 19.33 -11.17 -7.65
C LYS A 13 17.97 -10.70 -8.17
N MET A 14 17.50 -9.58 -7.66
CA MET A 14 16.23 -8.96 -8.04
C MET A 14 16.24 -8.72 -9.54
N ASN A 15 15.37 -9.42 -10.27
CA ASN A 15 15.32 -9.36 -11.73
C ASN A 15 14.97 -7.93 -12.15
N LYS A 16 15.78 -7.38 -13.07
CA LYS A 16 15.74 -5.98 -13.53
C LYS A 16 14.42 -5.52 -14.21
N ASN A 17 13.40 -6.36 -14.24
CA ASN A 17 12.08 -6.04 -14.81
C ASN A 17 10.93 -6.02 -13.78
N ASP A 18 11.18 -6.32 -12.50
CA ASP A 18 10.09 -6.49 -11.51
C ASP A 18 9.77 -5.24 -10.69
N ASN A 19 10.39 -4.08 -10.90
CA ASN A 19 10.26 -2.94 -9.97
C ASN A 19 9.01 -2.07 -10.17
N LYS A 20 8.06 -2.45 -11.01
CA LYS A 20 6.88 -1.61 -11.26
C LYS A 20 5.87 -1.70 -10.12
N VAL A 21 5.49 -0.54 -9.59
CA VAL A 21 4.40 -0.39 -8.63
C VAL A 21 3.46 0.70 -9.14
N TYR A 22 2.16 0.44 -9.08
CA TYR A 22 1.12 1.40 -9.39
C TYR A 22 0.63 2.04 -8.10
N VAL A 23 0.64 3.37 -8.06
CA VAL A 23 0.13 4.17 -6.95
C VAL A 23 -1.24 4.68 -7.34
N ILE A 24 -2.27 4.17 -6.68
CA ILE A 24 -3.67 4.54 -6.88
C ILE A 24 -4.08 5.46 -5.73
N SER A 25 -4.16 6.75 -6.01
CA SER A 25 -4.53 7.78 -5.06
C SER A 25 -6.04 7.96 -4.99
N GLY A 26 -6.55 8.26 -3.80
CA GLY A 26 -7.97 8.37 -3.58
C GLY A 26 -8.36 8.80 -2.17
N TYR A 27 -9.59 8.47 -1.81
CA TYR A 27 -10.19 8.80 -0.52
C TYR A 27 -10.94 7.60 0.06
N ALA A 28 -10.97 7.49 1.38
CA ALA A 28 -11.80 6.54 2.10
C ALA A 28 -12.24 7.11 3.45
N HIS A 29 -13.35 6.59 3.97
CA HIS A 29 -13.83 6.88 5.32
C HIS A 29 -13.32 5.82 6.29
N CYS A 30 -12.91 6.22 7.49
CA CYS A 30 -12.55 5.27 8.52
C CYS A 30 -13.80 4.54 9.01
N ALA A 31 -13.82 3.22 8.90
CA ALA A 31 -14.91 2.36 9.39
C ALA A 31 -14.51 1.59 10.67
N ALA A 32 -13.23 1.62 11.05
CA ALA A 32 -12.72 0.94 12.23
C ALA A 32 -12.96 1.77 13.50
N THR A 33 -13.69 1.21 14.46
CA THR A 33 -13.91 1.79 15.79
C THR A 33 -12.71 1.64 16.73
N HIS A 34 -11.76 0.77 16.40
CA HIS A 34 -10.63 0.39 17.26
C HIS A 34 -9.29 1.02 16.86
N ASN A 35 -9.25 1.81 15.79
CA ASN A 35 -8.04 2.50 15.37
C ASN A 35 -7.89 3.77 16.21
N GLY A 36 -7.17 3.72 17.34
CA GLY A 36 -6.95 4.90 18.20
C GLY A 36 -6.33 6.11 17.48
N LYS A 37 -5.74 5.91 16.29
CA LYS A 37 -5.20 6.94 15.42
C LYS A 37 -6.24 7.63 14.53
N TYR A 38 -7.28 6.93 14.08
CA TYR A 38 -8.24 7.42 13.09
C TYR A 38 -9.65 7.38 13.66
N LYS A 39 -10.37 8.51 13.59
CA LYS A 39 -11.74 8.58 14.10
C LYS A 39 -12.73 7.99 13.10
N LEU A 40 -13.65 7.17 13.59
CA LEU A 40 -14.76 6.62 12.81
C LEU A 40 -15.50 7.73 12.04
N GLY A 41 -15.81 7.48 10.77
CA GLY A 41 -16.53 8.41 9.91
C GLY A 41 -15.66 9.50 9.28
N ASN A 42 -14.46 9.77 9.78
CA ASN A 42 -13.58 10.75 9.15
C ASN A 42 -13.13 10.28 7.76
N LYS A 43 -13.08 11.21 6.82
CA LYS A 43 -12.58 10.98 5.46
C LYS A 43 -11.10 11.34 5.36
N HIS A 44 -10.29 10.42 4.84
CA HIS A 44 -8.85 10.58 4.68
C HIS A 44 -8.41 10.41 3.23
N SER A 45 -7.32 11.07 2.85
CA SER A 45 -6.59 10.74 1.62
C SER A 45 -5.89 9.41 1.80
N ILE A 46 -5.93 8.58 0.77
CA ILE A 46 -5.26 7.29 0.73
C ILE A 46 -4.41 7.15 -0.53
N GLY A 47 -3.34 6.37 -0.43
CA GLY A 47 -2.55 5.89 -1.55
C GLY A 47 -2.44 4.38 -1.47
N LEU A 48 -3.01 3.67 -2.44
CA LEU A 48 -2.85 2.22 -2.58
C LEU A 48 -1.71 1.95 -3.54
N LEU A 49 -0.67 1.26 -3.06
CA LEU A 49 0.41 0.78 -3.89
C LEU A 49 0.16 -0.69 -4.23
N THR A 50 0.21 -1.04 -5.51
CA THR A 50 -0.03 -2.42 -5.98
C THR A 50 0.95 -2.81 -7.07
N THR A 51 1.39 -4.07 -7.06
CA THR A 51 2.15 -4.65 -8.19
C THR A 51 1.24 -5.26 -9.25
N ASP A 52 -0.08 -5.18 -9.06
CA ASP A 52 -1.07 -5.69 -10.02
C ASP A 52 -1.17 -4.76 -11.23
N GLU A 53 -0.59 -5.17 -12.36
CA GLU A 53 -0.70 -4.46 -13.65
C GLU A 53 -2.13 -4.42 -14.20
N ASN A 54 -2.99 -5.36 -13.81
CA ASN A 54 -4.39 -5.45 -14.21
C ASN A 54 -5.32 -4.75 -13.20
N TYR A 55 -4.79 -3.82 -12.40
CA TYR A 55 -5.52 -3.11 -11.34
C TYR A 55 -6.87 -2.53 -11.79
N GLN A 56 -7.01 -2.13 -13.05
CA GLN A 56 -8.26 -1.60 -13.60
C GLN A 56 -9.37 -2.66 -13.62
N ASN A 57 -9.04 -3.87 -14.06
CA ASN A 57 -9.97 -5.01 -14.07
C ASN A 57 -10.22 -5.53 -12.65
N ASN A 58 -9.21 -5.42 -11.77
CA ASN A 58 -9.25 -5.93 -10.40
C ASN A 58 -9.69 -4.87 -9.37
N ILE A 59 -10.24 -3.74 -9.81
CA ILE A 59 -10.57 -2.60 -8.94
C ILE A 59 -11.49 -2.97 -7.77
N LYS A 60 -12.37 -3.97 -7.96
CA LYS A 60 -13.24 -4.50 -6.91
C LYS A 60 -12.44 -5.21 -5.81
N GLN A 61 -11.45 -6.02 -6.19
CA GLN A 61 -10.59 -6.73 -5.25
C GLN A 61 -9.73 -5.74 -4.45
N LEU A 62 -9.21 -4.70 -5.11
CA LEU A 62 -8.45 -3.63 -4.46
C LEU A 62 -9.29 -2.87 -3.42
N LYS A 63 -10.55 -2.56 -3.76
CA LYS A 63 -11.48 -1.97 -2.78
C LYS A 63 -11.80 -2.93 -1.64
N SER A 64 -11.94 -4.23 -1.89
CA SER A 64 -12.14 -5.23 -0.84
C SER A 64 -10.94 -5.34 0.10
N PHE A 65 -9.71 -5.28 -0.43
CA PHE A 65 -8.50 -5.21 0.39
C PHE A 65 -8.54 -4.02 1.36
N ILE A 66 -8.81 -2.81 0.84
CA ILE A 66 -8.92 -1.60 1.67
C ILE A 66 -10.06 -1.73 2.70
N LYS A 67 -11.19 -2.32 2.33
CA LYS A 67 -12.31 -2.61 3.25
C LYS A 67 -11.92 -3.51 4.40
N ASN A 68 -11.18 -4.58 4.12
CA ASN A 68 -10.71 -5.51 5.14
C ASN A 68 -9.73 -4.85 6.14
N LEU A 69 -9.12 -3.72 5.76
CA LEU A 69 -8.29 -2.89 6.65
C LEU A 69 -9.10 -1.88 7.48
N GLY A 70 -10.43 -1.91 7.40
CA GLY A 70 -11.31 -1.05 8.20
C GLY A 70 -11.62 0.31 7.56
N TRP A 71 -11.67 0.38 6.23
CA TRP A 71 -11.96 1.60 5.47
C TRP A 71 -13.16 1.40 4.54
N GLU A 72 -13.98 2.41 4.35
CA GLU A 72 -15.16 2.32 3.49
C GLU A 72 -15.35 3.52 2.58
N ALA A 73 -16.43 3.52 1.78
CA ALA A 73 -16.75 4.60 0.83
C ALA A 73 -15.53 5.03 -0.02
N ILE A 74 -14.85 4.04 -0.60
CA ILE A 74 -13.57 4.21 -1.29
C ILE A 74 -13.76 4.78 -2.70
N THR A 75 -13.10 5.89 -2.96
CA THR A 75 -13.03 6.54 -4.27
C THR A 75 -11.57 6.59 -4.73
N PHE A 76 -11.30 6.11 -5.94
CA PHE A 76 -10.00 6.28 -6.59
C PHE A 76 -10.07 7.43 -7.58
N CYS A 77 -9.01 8.22 -7.66
CA CYS A 77 -8.99 9.47 -8.42
C CYS A 77 -7.86 9.51 -9.45
N MET A 78 -6.67 9.02 -9.10
CA MET A 78 -5.48 9.10 -9.95
C MET A 78 -4.68 7.82 -9.84
N VAL A 79 -3.98 7.47 -10.92
CA VAL A 79 -3.03 6.36 -10.93
C VAL A 79 -1.72 6.83 -11.53
N GLU A 80 -0.63 6.55 -10.83
CA GLU A 80 0.74 6.83 -11.26
C GLU A 80 1.52 5.52 -11.30
N GLN A 81 2.38 5.35 -12.29
CA GLN A 81 3.30 4.21 -12.37
C GLN A 81 4.66 4.66 -11.83
N VAL A 82 5.18 3.94 -10.85
CA VAL A 82 6.50 4.16 -10.27
C VAL A 82 7.39 2.99 -10.63
N ASP A 83 8.33 3.24 -11.53
CA ASP A 83 9.26 2.21 -12.04
C ASP A 83 10.57 2.13 -11.24
N ASP A 84 10.90 3.20 -10.51
CA ASP A 84 12.11 3.29 -9.70
C ASP A 84 11.81 3.92 -8.33
N ILE A 85 12.07 3.17 -7.27
CA ILE A 85 11.89 3.60 -5.87
C ILE A 85 12.70 4.86 -5.54
N ASN A 86 13.82 5.09 -6.21
CA ASN A 86 14.67 6.27 -5.99
C ASN A 86 14.00 7.59 -6.44
N THR A 87 12.90 7.51 -7.19
CA THR A 87 12.08 8.67 -7.55
C THR A 87 11.19 9.14 -6.39
N LEU A 88 11.00 8.30 -5.37
CA LEU A 88 10.24 8.64 -4.17
C LEU A 88 11.17 9.30 -3.15
N SER A 89 10.75 10.48 -2.66
CA SER A 89 11.50 11.26 -1.66
C SER A 89 10.93 11.17 -0.25
N ASN A 90 9.87 10.38 -0.05
CA ASN A 90 9.16 10.28 1.22
C ASN A 90 9.29 8.87 1.82
N ASP A 91 9.81 8.78 3.04
CA ASP A 91 10.08 7.51 3.73
C ASP A 91 8.84 6.61 3.87
N THR A 92 7.65 7.21 4.07
CA THR A 92 6.39 6.46 4.14
C THR A 92 6.04 5.85 2.79
N LEU A 93 6.24 6.59 1.69
CA LEU A 93 6.01 6.08 0.34
C LEU A 93 7.04 5.01 -0.04
N ILE A 94 8.32 5.22 0.28
CA ILE A 94 9.40 4.24 0.10
C ILE A 94 9.08 2.95 0.85
N SER A 95 8.74 3.05 2.14
CA SER A 95 8.39 1.88 2.97
C SER A 95 7.16 1.15 2.45
N SER A 96 6.19 1.89 1.90
CA SER A 96 4.98 1.31 1.33
C SER A 96 5.22 0.65 -0.02
N PHE A 97 6.14 1.21 -0.81
CA PHE A 97 6.58 0.62 -2.07
C PHE A 97 7.23 -0.74 -1.81
N ILE A 98 8.16 -0.81 -0.84
CA ILE A 98 8.81 -2.07 -0.42
C ILE A 98 7.75 -3.08 0.05
N ARG A 99 6.83 -2.66 0.93
CA ARG A 99 5.74 -3.56 1.39
C ARG A 99 4.83 -4.04 0.27
N ALA A 100 4.55 -3.21 -0.74
CA ALA A 100 3.78 -3.63 -1.91
C ALA A 100 4.56 -4.64 -2.76
N LYS A 101 5.88 -4.48 -2.90
CA LYS A 101 6.74 -5.46 -3.56
C LYS A 101 6.75 -6.82 -2.86
N GLU A 102 6.71 -6.82 -1.53
CA GLU A 102 6.73 -8.05 -0.72
C GLU A 102 5.36 -8.73 -0.64
N ASN A 103 4.28 -7.97 -0.50
CA ASN A 103 2.93 -8.47 -0.19
C ASN A 103 1.93 -8.33 -1.35
N GLY A 104 2.38 -7.83 -2.49
CA GLY A 104 1.55 -7.47 -3.66
C GLY A 104 0.84 -6.12 -3.52
N GLN A 105 0.46 -5.72 -2.30
CA GLN A 105 -0.28 -4.48 -2.03
C GLN A 105 0.14 -3.81 -0.71
N SER A 106 0.05 -2.48 -0.67
CA SER A 106 0.26 -1.69 0.55
C SER A 106 -0.64 -0.46 0.56
N LEU A 107 -1.20 -0.11 1.72
CA LEU A 107 -2.05 1.06 1.90
C LEU A 107 -1.34 2.13 2.73
N VAL A 108 -1.26 3.34 2.19
CA VAL A 108 -0.89 4.57 2.90
C VAL A 108 -2.15 5.37 3.16
N VAL A 109 -2.24 5.94 4.35
CA VAL A 109 -3.33 6.82 4.76
C VAL A 109 -2.69 8.11 5.28
N ASN A 110 -3.21 9.25 4.86
CA ASN A 110 -2.81 10.53 5.44
C ASN A 110 -3.45 10.66 6.83
N ASP A 111 -2.61 10.94 7.82
CA ASP A 111 -3.01 11.08 9.23
C ASP A 111 -4.02 12.20 9.44
N LEU A 112 -3.96 13.24 8.61
CA LEU A 112 -4.89 14.35 8.67
C LEU A 112 -6.15 14.06 7.85
N PRO A 113 -7.35 14.15 8.46
CA PRO A 113 -8.60 14.00 7.72
C PRO A 113 -8.83 15.20 6.81
N ILE A 114 -9.43 14.94 5.65
CA ILE A 114 -9.94 15.96 4.73
C ILE A 114 -11.30 16.47 5.20
N THR A 115 -12.09 15.58 5.80
CA THR A 115 -13.40 15.89 6.35
C THR A 115 -13.56 15.17 7.67
N VAL A 116 -13.95 15.92 8.70
CA VAL A 116 -14.31 15.39 10.00
C VAL A 116 -15.82 15.14 10.05
N HIS A 117 -16.21 14.04 10.69
CA HIS A 117 -17.61 13.72 10.94
C HIS A 117 -18.06 14.32 12.27
#